data_AF-A0A3D4NW06-F1
#
_entry.id   AF-A0A3D4NW06-F1
#
_cell.length_a   1.000
_cell.length_b   1.000
_cell.length_c   1.000
_cell.angle_alpha   90.00
_cell.angle_beta   90.00
_cell.angle_gamma   90.00
#
_symmetry.space_group_name_H-M   'P 1'
#
loop_
_entity.id
_entity.type
_entity.pdbx_description
1 polymer ?
#
loop_
_entity_poly.entity_id
_entity_poly.type
_entity_poly.pdbx_seq_one_letter_code
_entity_poly.pdbx_strand_id
1 'polypeptide(L)' 'MTQTSITRSWVASANGHADFPLQNLPLGVFSVKGSAPRSGVAIGEHIFDLEAALDAGLFDGAAKTAVEATRGGQL' A
#
# COMPACT_ATOMS: atom_id res chain seq x y z
N MET A 1 19.73 -5.57 14.82
CA MET A 1 18.68 -4.57 15.09
C MET A 1 17.36 -5.32 15.24
N THR A 2 16.95 -5.67 16.45
CA THR A 2 15.73 -6.45 16.70
C THR A 2 14.68 -5.53 17.32
N GLN A 3 13.79 -4.99 16.48
CA GLN A 3 12.64 -4.20 16.95
C GLN A 3 11.78 -5.08 17.87
N THR A 4 11.73 -4.75 19.15
CA THR A 4 11.13 -5.59 20.22
C THR A 4 9.62 -5.35 20.41
N SER A 5 8.98 -4.60 19.52
CA SER A 5 7.52 -4.40 19.52
C SER A 5 6.96 -4.66 18.13
N ILE A 6 6.12 -5.68 18.00
CA ILE A 6 5.36 -5.91 16.77
C ILE A 6 4.25 -4.85 16.72
N THR A 7 4.47 -3.80 15.94
CA THR A 7 3.42 -2.82 15.62
C THR A 7 2.28 -3.55 14.95
N ARG A 8 1.06 -3.28 15.43
CA ARG A 8 -0.15 -3.88 14.91
C ARG A 8 -0.84 -2.94 13.94
N SER A 9 -1.41 -3.52 12.89
CA SER A 9 -2.25 -2.80 11.95
C SER A 9 -3.69 -2.74 12.47
N TRP A 10 -4.40 -1.68 12.13
CA TRP A 10 -5.85 -1.61 12.26
C TRP A 10 -6.55 -2.54 11.26
N VAL A 11 -5.86 -2.92 10.18
CA VAL A 11 -6.27 -3.99 9.27
C VAL A 11 -6.01 -5.33 9.97
N ALA A 12 -7.09 -5.95 10.47
CA ALA A 12 -7.01 -7.16 11.28
C ALA A 12 -6.26 -8.31 10.59
N SER A 13 -6.51 -8.52 9.29
CA SER A 13 -5.88 -9.58 8.49
C SER A 13 -4.37 -9.42 8.33
N ALA A 14 -3.81 -8.22 8.53
CA ALA A 14 -2.36 -7.99 8.43
C ALA A 14 -1.61 -8.36 9.72
N ASN A 15 -2.32 -8.54 10.84
CA ASN A 15 -1.70 -8.88 12.12
C ASN A 15 -1.32 -10.37 12.15
N GLY A 16 -0.04 -10.66 11.91
CA GLY A 16 0.46 -12.04 11.86
C GLY A 16 0.29 -12.72 10.50
N HIS A 17 0.02 -11.95 9.44
CA HIS A 17 -0.01 -12.49 8.08
C HIS A 17 1.38 -12.96 7.65
N ALA A 18 1.45 -14.10 6.94
CA ALA A 18 2.73 -14.68 6.50
C ALA A 18 3.44 -13.79 5.47
N ASP A 19 2.75 -13.43 4.38
CA ASP A 19 3.37 -12.68 3.28
C ASP A 19 3.18 -11.17 3.37
N PHE A 20 2.02 -10.69 3.84
CA PHE A 20 1.67 -9.27 3.84
C PHE A 20 1.43 -8.70 5.24
N PRO A 21 2.34 -8.89 6.22
CA PRO A 21 2.20 -8.23 7.50
C PRO A 21 2.48 -6.73 7.38
N LEU A 22 2.13 -5.95 8.41
CA LEU A 22 2.41 -4.51 8.48
C LEU A 22 3.90 -4.18 8.29
N GLN A 23 4.78 -5.12 8.59
CA GLN A 23 6.23 -4.97 8.49
C GLN A 23 6.76 -5.12 7.06
N ASN A 24 5.99 -5.71 6.14
CA ASN A 24 6.43 -5.96 4.77
C ASN A 24 5.99 -4.86 3.79
N LEU A 25 4.70 -4.53 3.78
CA LEU A 25 4.09 -3.50 2.90
C LEU A 25 4.68 -3.47 1.47
N PRO A 26 4.65 -4.59 0.72
CA PRO A 26 5.23 -4.60 -0.62
C PRO A 26 4.39 -3.77 -1.60
N LEU A 27 5.07 -3.05 -2.47
CA LEU A 27 4.49 -2.30 -3.58
C LEU A 27 4.21 -3.24 -4.77
N GLY A 28 3.11 -2.99 -5.47
CA GLY A 28 2.77 -3.74 -6.68
C GLY A 28 1.73 -3.01 -7.54
N VAL A 29 1.59 -3.46 -8.79
CA VAL A 29 0.55 -2.99 -9.70
C VAL A 29 -0.63 -3.96 -9.65
N PHE A 30 -1.82 -3.44 -9.45
CA PHE A 30 -3.07 -4.22 -9.46
C PHE A 30 -4.08 -3.60 -10.42
N SER A 31 -5.09 -4.36 -10.80
CA SER A 31 -6.23 -3.85 -11.55
C SER A 31 -7.51 -4.50 -11.04
N VAL A 32 -8.57 -3.70 -10.93
CA VAL A 32 -9.92 -4.21 -10.69
C VAL A 32 -10.57 -4.46 -12.05
N LYS A 33 -11.37 -5.51 -12.19
CA LYS A 33 -11.95 -5.96 -13.47
C LYS A 33 -12.53 -4.79 -14.28
N GLY A 34 -11.91 -4.49 -15.43
CA GLY A 34 -12.32 -3.42 -16.34
C GLY A 34 -11.79 -2.02 -16.01
N SER A 35 -10.97 -1.87 -14.96
CA SER A 35 -10.30 -0.62 -14.60
C SER A 35 -8.86 -0.61 -15.10
N ALA A 36 -8.31 0.60 -15.26
CA ALA A 36 -6.89 0.79 -15.55
C ALA A 36 -6.01 0.19 -14.44
N PRO A 37 -4.79 -0.28 -14.76
CA PRO A 37 -3.82 -0.70 -13.75
C PRO A 37 -3.44 0.47 -12.85
N ARG A 38 -3.28 0.19 -11.56
CA ARG A 38 -2.97 1.15 -10.50
C ARG A 38 -1.90 0.62 -9.58
N SER A 39 -1.15 1.54 -8.99
CA SER A 39 -0.13 1.22 -8.00
C SER A 39 -0.76 1.07 -6.62
N GLY A 40 -0.37 0.04 -5.88
CA GLY A 40 -0.93 -0.30 -4.58
C GLY A 40 0.07 -0.98 -3.65
N VAL A 41 -0.31 -1.08 -2.37
CA VAL A 41 0.47 -1.78 -1.34
C VAL A 41 -0.35 -2.93 -0.77
N ALA A 42 0.22 -4.14 -0.73
CA ALA A 42 -0.46 -5.28 -0.13
C ALA A 42 -0.40 -5.21 1.41
N ILE A 43 -1.53 -5.43 2.08
CA ILE A 43 -1.66 -5.42 3.54
C ILE A 43 -2.71 -6.45 4.00
N GLY A 44 -2.23 -7.57 4.54
CA GLY A 44 -3.08 -8.73 4.82
C GLY A 44 -3.80 -9.23 3.57
N GLU A 45 -5.12 -9.34 3.63
CA GLU A 45 -5.97 -9.74 2.50
C GLU A 45 -6.45 -8.54 1.64
N HIS A 46 -5.92 -7.35 1.90
CA HIS A 46 -6.31 -6.11 1.23
C HIS A 46 -5.17 -5.49 0.44
N ILE A 47 -5.53 -4.61 -0.50
CA ILE A 47 -4.59 -3.75 -1.22
C ILE A 47 -4.97 -2.30 -0.92
N PHE A 48 -4.00 -1.51 -0.48
CA PHE A 48 -4.13 -0.08 -0.32
C PHE A 48 -3.85 0.61 -1.66
N ASP A 49 -4.86 1.24 -2.25
CA ASP A 49 -4.78 1.96 -3.54
C ASP A 49 -4.09 3.33 -3.34
N LEU A 50 -2.90 3.49 -3.92
CA LEU A 50 -2.11 4.71 -3.78
C LEU A 50 -2.74 5.88 -4.56
N GLU A 51 -3.34 5.62 -5.71
CA GLU A 51 -3.99 6.67 -6.51
C GLU A 51 -5.24 7.18 -5.79
N ALA A 52 -6.04 6.29 -5.21
CA ALA A 52 -7.20 6.69 -4.41
C ALA A 52 -6.80 7.50 -3.16
N ALA A 53 -5.72 7.11 -2.49
CA ALA A 53 -5.20 7.84 -1.33
C ALA A 53 -4.63 9.22 -1.70
N LEU A 54 -4.00 9.33 -2.87
CA LEU A 54 -3.56 10.60 -3.43
C LEU A 54 -4.74 11.53 -3.74
N ASP A 55 -5.78 11.00 -4.39
CA ASP A 55 -6.99 11.77 -4.71
C ASP A 55 -7.75 12.21 -3.45
N ALA A 56 -7.68 11.41 -2.38
CA ALA A 56 -8.20 11.76 -1.06
C ALA A 56 -7.32 12.77 -0.28
N GLY A 57 -6.17 13.17 -0.82
CA GLY A 57 -5.27 14.14 -0.20
C GLY A 57 -4.51 13.61 1.02
N LEU A 58 -4.30 12.29 1.12
CA LEU A 58 -3.66 11.65 2.28
C LEU A 58 -2.12 11.72 2.24
N PHE A 59 -1.53 12.16 1.13
CA PHE A 59 -0.08 12.28 0.98
C PHE A 59 0.37 13.74 0.96
N ASP A 60 1.53 13.97 1.57
CA ASP A 60 2.26 15.22 1.55
C ASP A 60 3.73 15.03 1.13
N GLY A 61 4.38 16.15 0.83
CA GLY A 61 5.82 16.20 0.52
C GLY A 61 6.30 15.14 -0.48
N ALA A 62 7.36 14.43 -0.11
CA ALA A 62 7.99 13.42 -0.95
C ALA A 62 7.08 12.21 -1.23
N ALA A 63 6.20 11.85 -0.30
CA ALA A 63 5.26 10.74 -0.50
C ALA A 63 4.26 11.08 -1.61
N LYS A 64 3.77 12.32 -1.63
CA LYS A 64 2.90 12.81 -2.70
C LYS A 64 3.60 12.73 -4.07
N THR A 65 4.82 13.27 -4.17
CA THR A 65 5.60 13.22 -5.42
C THR A 65 5.86 11.80 -5.89
N ALA A 66 6.18 10.88 -4.97
CA ALA A 66 6.40 9.48 -5.30
C ALA A 66 5.12 8.84 -5.86
N VAL A 67 3.97 9.04 -5.20
CA VAL A 67 2.71 8.46 -5.66
C VAL A 67 2.25 9.07 -6.98
N GLU A 68 2.42 10.38 -7.18
CA GLU A 68 2.16 11.05 -8.46
C GLU A 68 2.97 10.44 -9.61
N ALA A 69 4.23 10.07 -9.36
CA ALA A 69 5.09 9.41 -10.35
C ALA A 69 4.63 7.97 -10.68
N THR A 70 3.90 7.32 -9.77
CA THR A 70 3.42 5.95 -9.98
C THR A 70 2.06 5.83 -10.68
N ARG A 71 1.46 6.96 -11.07
CA ARG A 71 0.14 7.00 -11.70
C ARG A 71 0.07 6.13 -12.96
N GLY A 72 -1.03 5.42 -13.12
CA GLY A 72 -1.24 4.52 -14.25
C GLY A 72 -0.49 3.19 -14.12
N GLY A 73 -0.13 2.80 -12.89
CA GLY A 73 0.53 1.52 -12.62
C GLY A 73 1.99 1.47 -13.05
N GLN A 74 2.72 2.59 -12.98
CA GLN A 74 4.16 2.62 -13.21
C GLN A 74 4.88 2.47 -11.86
N LEU A 75 5.63 1.38 -11.68
CA LEU A 75 6.48 1.11 -10.51
C LEU A 75 7.90 0.76 -10.96
#